data_AF-A0A7K2ILH2-F1
#
_entry.id   AF-A0A7K2ILH2-F1
#
_cell.length_a   1.000
_cell.length_b   1.000
_cell.length_c   1.000
_cell.angle_alpha   90.00
_cell.angle_beta   90.00
_cell.angle_gamma   90.00
#
_symmetry.space_group_name_H-M   'P 1'
#
loop_
_entity.id
_entity.type
_entity.pdbx_description
1 polymer ?
#
loop_
_entity_poly.entity_id
_entity_poly.type
_entity_poly.pdbx_seq_one_letter_code
_entity_poly.pdbx_strand_id
1 'polypeptide(L)'
;MKTVKAAQIVTEDDVRRVYPAWTITRATTGPRLGELIATHPDIPGPIRSVTPDRLLRLLEGPELLRLRDRYGDRYWIRSKPTMWVATLKRNDGTEPTLIEDTPGELERRMLAPGLWGQRTPKPHRPA
;
A
#
# COMPACT_ATOMS: atom_id res chain seq x y z
N MET A 1 20.07 -31.67 3.26
CA MET A 1 20.41 -30.31 2.76
C MET A 1 19.25 -29.40 3.07
N LYS A 2 19.42 -28.38 3.92
CA LYS A 2 18.38 -27.37 4.19
C LYS A 2 18.53 -26.26 3.16
N THR A 3 17.56 -26.11 2.26
CA THR A 3 17.51 -25.01 1.30
C THR A 3 17.31 -23.72 2.08
N VAL A 4 18.32 -22.86 2.13
CA VAL A 4 18.18 -21.52 2.69
C VAL A 4 17.32 -20.73 1.71
N LYS A 5 16.07 -20.42 2.08
CA LYS A 5 15.23 -19.50 1.33
C LYS A 5 15.93 -18.14 1.38
N ALA A 6 16.48 -17.68 0.25
CA ALA A 6 17.06 -16.35 0.18
C ALA A 6 15.99 -15.34 0.60
N ALA A 7 16.29 -14.52 1.62
CA ALA A 7 15.39 -13.45 2.02
C ALA A 7 15.27 -12.49 0.84
N GLN A 8 14.05 -12.28 0.35
CA GLN A 8 13.79 -11.37 -0.76
C GLN A 8 14.21 -9.96 -0.32
N ILE A 9 15.18 -9.37 -1.01
CA ILE A 9 15.69 -8.03 -0.71
C ILE A 9 14.66 -7.03 -1.23
N VAL A 10 14.08 -6.22 -0.34
CA VAL A 10 13.18 -5.11 -0.72
C VAL A 10 14.01 -3.98 -1.30
N THR A 11 13.64 -3.53 -2.49
CA THR A 11 14.32 -2.45 -3.22
C THR A 11 13.58 -1.13 -3.14
N GLU A 12 14.20 -0.04 -3.57
CA GLU A 12 13.53 1.25 -3.73
C GLU A 12 12.39 1.19 -4.75
N ASP A 13 12.58 0.41 -5.82
CA ASP A 13 11.55 0.20 -6.84
C ASP A 13 10.35 -0.57 -6.29
N ASP A 14 10.56 -1.48 -5.34
CA ASP A 14 9.44 -2.12 -4.63
C ASP A 14 8.62 -1.10 -3.85
N VAL A 15 9.26 -0.13 -3.19
CA VAL A 15 8.54 0.93 -2.47
C VAL A 15 7.71 1.76 -3.45
N ARG A 16 8.31 2.19 -4.58
CA ARG A 16 7.60 2.96 -5.63
C ARG A 16 6.44 2.17 -6.23
N ARG A 17 6.61 0.86 -6.41
CA ARG A 17 5.57 -0.02 -6.95
C ARG A 17 4.39 -0.18 -5.98
N VAL A 18 4.65 -0.31 -4.68
CA VAL A 18 3.60 -0.47 -3.66
C VAL A 18 2.91 0.85 -3.34
N TYR A 19 3.67 1.95 -3.34
CA TYR A 19 3.20 3.29 -3.00
C TYR A 19 3.41 4.28 -4.17
N PRO A 20 2.73 4.09 -5.32
CA PRO A 20 2.95 4.90 -6.51
C PRO A 20 2.50 6.36 -6.35
N ALA A 21 1.62 6.65 -5.38
CA ALA A 21 1.20 8.02 -5.05
C ALA A 21 2.27 8.78 -4.25
N TRP A 22 3.28 8.08 -3.71
CA TRP A 22 4.34 8.68 -2.92
C TRP A 22 5.53 9.04 -3.80
N THR A 23 6.02 10.25 -3.64
CA THR A 23 7.29 10.67 -4.25
C THR A 23 8.43 10.18 -3.37
N ILE A 24 9.21 9.22 -3.87
CA ILE A 24 10.41 8.71 -3.20
C ILE A 24 11.63 9.39 -3.82
N THR A 25 12.54 9.93 -3.00
CA THR A 25 13.83 10.50 -3.44
C THR A 25 14.93 10.09 -2.47
N ARG A 26 16.19 10.30 -2.87
CA ARG A 26 17.34 10.15 -1.97
C ARG A 26 17.84 11.53 -1.53
N ALA A 27 18.18 11.63 -0.25
CA ALA A 27 18.89 12.79 0.28
C ALA A 27 20.24 12.93 -0.43
N THR A 28 20.42 14.01 -1.18
CA THR A 28 21.68 14.32 -1.87
C THR A 28 22.60 15.20 -1.02
N THR A 29 22.09 15.76 0.08
CA THR A 29 22.80 16.68 0.97
C THR A 29 22.47 16.44 2.43
N GLY A 30 23.37 16.84 3.33
CA GLY A 30 23.17 16.78 4.78
C GLY A 30 23.77 15.54 5.45
N PRO A 31 23.55 15.37 6.76
CA PRO A 31 24.27 14.38 7.59
C PRO A 31 23.88 12.93 7.31
N ARG A 32 22.82 12.68 6.53
CA ARG A 32 22.36 11.34 6.13
C ARG A 32 22.22 11.25 4.61
N LEU A 33 23.33 11.49 3.90
CA LEU A 33 23.40 11.34 2.45
C LEU A 33 22.98 9.92 2.04
N GLY A 34 22.13 9.83 1.02
CA GLY A 34 21.57 8.58 0.51
C GLY A 34 20.33 8.06 1.25
N GLU A 35 19.88 8.72 2.33
CA GLU A 35 18.63 8.41 3.03
C GLU A 35 17.44 8.55 2.09
N LEU A 36 16.51 7.59 2.10
CA LEU A 36 15.28 7.68 1.34
C LEU A 36 14.31 8.63 2.04
N ILE A 37 13.71 9.50 1.24
CA ILE A 37 12.72 10.49 1.65
C ILE A 37 11.46 10.21 0.84
N ALA A 38 10.34 9.98 1.53
CA ALA A 38 9.03 9.81 0.95
C ALA A 38 8.15 11.00 1.30
N THR A 39 7.51 11.59 0.29
CA THR A 39 6.56 12.70 0.46
C THR A 39 5.26 12.41 -0.28
N HIS A 40 4.15 12.84 0.29
CA HIS A 40 2.83 12.72 -0.30
C HIS A 40 2.07 14.04 -0.13
N PRO A 41 1.33 14.54 -1.14
CA PRO A 41 0.63 15.83 -1.04
C PRO A 41 -0.33 15.93 0.15
N ASP A 42 -1.06 14.85 0.42
CA ASP A 42 -2.09 14.80 1.47
C ASP A 42 -1.53 14.48 2.88
N ILE A 43 -0.23 14.21 3.00
CA ILE A 43 0.37 13.79 4.29
C ILE A 43 1.43 14.80 4.70
N PRO A 44 1.26 15.47 5.85
CA PRO A 44 2.18 16.50 6.29
C PRO A 44 3.52 15.90 6.69
N GLY A 45 4.59 16.45 6.09
CA GLY A 45 5.97 16.14 6.45
C GLY A 45 6.55 14.92 5.74
N PRO A 46 7.87 14.91 5.50
CA PRO A 46 8.54 13.78 4.87
C PRO A 46 8.71 12.60 5.82
N ILE A 47 8.52 11.39 5.31
CA ILE A 47 8.88 10.14 5.99
C ILE A 47 10.25 9.70 5.50
N ARG A 48 11.13 9.34 6.43
CA ARG A 48 12.53 9.09 6.12
C ARG A 48 12.97 7.70 6.57
N SER A 49 13.82 7.08 5.76
CA SER A 49 14.45 5.82 6.13
C SER A 49 15.76 5.56 5.41
N VAL A 50 16.67 4.86 6.06
CA VAL A 50 17.95 4.47 5.46
C VAL A 50 17.81 3.21 4.58
N THR A 51 16.75 2.42 4.77
CA THR A 51 16.52 1.18 4.01
C THR A 51 15.12 1.16 3.36
N PRO A 52 14.98 0.57 2.15
CA PRO A 52 13.68 0.47 1.48
C PRO A 52 12.65 -0.34 2.29
N ASP A 53 13.07 -1.45 2.89
CA ASP A 53 12.24 -2.32 3.72
C ASP A 53 11.62 -1.59 4.91
N ARG A 54 12.41 -0.76 5.60
CA ARG A 54 11.90 0.06 6.70
C ARG A 54 11.00 1.18 6.19
N LEU A 55 11.31 1.79 5.04
CA LEU A 55 10.44 2.80 4.44
C LEU A 55 9.07 2.22 4.11
N LEU A 56 9.01 1.04 3.49
CA LEU A 56 7.76 0.35 3.13
C LEU A 56 6.82 0.21 4.34
N ARG A 57 7.37 -0.19 5.50
CA ARG A 57 6.60 -0.29 6.76
C ARG A 57 6.19 1.06 7.33
N LEU A 58 7.06 2.08 7.23
CA LEU A 58 6.75 3.42 7.75
C LEU A 58 5.64 4.12 6.95
N LEU A 59 5.48 3.78 5.66
CA LEU A 59 4.43 4.34 4.81
C LEU A 59 3.04 3.74 5.10
N GLU A 60 2.97 2.53 5.66
CA GLU A 60 1.71 1.80 5.84
C GLU A 60 0.71 2.56 6.73
N GLY A 61 1.16 3.07 7.87
CA GLY A 61 0.29 3.79 8.81
C GLY A 61 -0.30 5.08 8.21
N PRO A 62 0.53 6.00 7.71
CA PRO A 62 0.08 7.23 7.06
C PRO A 62 -0.82 6.98 5.84
N GLU A 63 -0.49 5.98 5.02
CA GLU A 63 -1.32 5.60 3.87
C GLU A 63 -2.69 5.05 4.30
N LEU A 64 -2.73 4.22 5.36
CA LEU A 64 -3.97 3.73 5.93
C LEU A 64 -4.84 4.87 6.49
N LEU A 65 -4.22 5.85 7.14
CA LEU A 65 -4.93 7.03 7.62
C LEU A 65 -5.51 7.84 6.46
N ARG A 66 -4.73 8.08 5.39
CA ARG A 66 -5.19 8.78 4.18
C ARG A 66 -6.39 8.08 3.54
N LEU A 67 -6.33 6.76 3.37
CA LEU A 67 -7.45 6.00 2.80
C LEU A 67 -8.70 6.05 3.69
N ARG A 68 -8.53 5.98 5.01
CA ARG A 68 -9.63 6.12 5.97
C ARG A 68 -10.24 7.50 5.96
N ASP A 69 -9.43 8.54 5.83
CA ASP A 69 -9.93 9.91 5.72
C ASP A 69 -10.77 10.07 4.43
N ARG A 70 -10.24 9.58 3.30
CA ARG A 70 -10.88 9.75 1.99
C ARG A 70 -12.12 8.87 1.75
N TYR A 71 -12.11 7.63 2.23
CA TYR A 71 -13.14 6.62 1.92
C TYR A 71 -13.82 6.04 3.16
N GLY A 72 -13.47 6.52 4.36
CA GLY A 72 -13.96 5.99 5.62
C GLY A 72 -15.47 6.10 5.78
N ASP A 73 -16.14 7.04 5.14
CA ASP A 73 -17.60 7.15 5.20
C ASP A 73 -18.31 5.95 4.58
N ARG A 74 -17.70 5.34 3.55
CA ARG A 74 -18.26 4.21 2.82
C ARG A 74 -17.67 2.86 3.26
N TYR A 75 -16.40 2.84 3.65
CA TYR A 75 -15.66 1.61 3.92
C TYR A 75 -15.06 1.57 5.34
N TRP A 76 -15.05 0.38 5.94
CA TRP A 76 -14.13 0.00 7.01
C TRP A 76 -12.82 -0.48 6.39
N ILE A 77 -11.73 0.29 6.57
CA ILE A 77 -10.45 0.04 5.92
C ILE A 77 -9.41 -0.42 6.93
N ARG A 78 -8.66 -1.47 6.59
CA ARG A 78 -7.58 -2.04 7.41
C ARG A 78 -6.43 -2.54 6.54
N SER A 79 -5.22 -2.40 7.05
CA SER A 79 -4.03 -3.06 6.52
C SER A 79 -3.71 -4.31 7.35
N LYS A 80 -3.19 -5.32 6.68
CA LYS A 80 -2.58 -6.53 7.24
C LYS A 80 -1.23 -6.75 6.55
N PRO A 81 -0.30 -7.54 7.12
CA PRO A 81 1.08 -7.65 6.62
C PRO A 81 1.24 -7.95 5.12
N THR A 82 0.24 -8.56 4.48
CA THR A 82 0.29 -8.95 3.07
C THR A 82 -0.90 -8.47 2.25
N MET A 83 -1.81 -7.70 2.83
CA MET A 83 -3.07 -7.35 2.16
C MET A 83 -3.75 -6.14 2.77
N TRP A 84 -4.44 -5.40 1.91
CA TRP A 84 -5.28 -4.26 2.22
C TRP A 84 -6.73 -4.65 2.02
N VAL A 85 -7.58 -4.31 3.00
CA VAL A 85 -8.98 -4.72 3.01
C VAL A 85 -9.87 -3.51 3.22
N ALA A 86 -10.89 -3.37 2.37
CA ALA A 86 -11.98 -2.43 2.54
C ALA A 86 -13.31 -3.19 2.56
N THR A 87 -14.08 -3.02 3.63
CA THR A 87 -15.41 -3.64 3.78
C THR A 87 -16.46 -2.55 3.75
N LEU A 88 -17.50 -2.69 2.92
CA LEU A 88 -18.60 -1.73 2.89
C LEU A 88 -19.31 -1.64 4.24
N LYS A 89 -19.59 -0.40 4.66
CA LYS A 89 -20.36 -0.13 5.88
C LYS A 89 -21.85 -0.39 5.71
N ARG A 90 -22.37 -0.13 4.51
CA ARG A 90 -23.78 -0.32 4.15
C ARG A 90 -23.85 -1.08 2.84
N ASN A 91 -24.74 -2.07 2.78
CA ASN A 91 -24.97 -2.80 1.54
C ASN A 91 -25.74 -1.88 0.57
N ASP A 92 -25.07 -1.51 -0.52
CA ASP A 92 -25.60 -0.68 -1.60
C ASP A 92 -25.64 -1.44 -2.94
N GLY A 93 -25.50 -2.77 -2.90
CA GLY A 93 -25.43 -3.64 -4.09
C GLY A 93 -24.03 -3.77 -4.71
N THR A 94 -23.01 -3.11 -4.15
CA THR A 94 -21.61 -3.28 -4.59
C THR A 94 -20.89 -4.43 -3.87
N GLU A 95 -19.72 -4.83 -4.39
CA GLU A 95 -18.91 -5.90 -3.79
C GLU A 95 -18.57 -5.60 -2.32
N PRO A 96 -19.05 -6.42 -1.35
CA PRO A 96 -19.05 -6.06 0.06
C PRO A 96 -17.65 -6.00 0.69
N THR A 97 -16.67 -6.72 0.14
CA THR A 97 -15.30 -6.72 0.66
C THR A 97 -14.30 -6.76 -0.48
N LEU A 98 -13.51 -5.68 -0.58
CA LEU A 98 -12.38 -5.54 -1.48
C LEU A 98 -11.10 -5.99 -0.77
N ILE A 99 -10.28 -6.76 -1.47
CA ILE A 99 -9.03 -7.32 -0.95
C ILE A 99 -7.96 -7.20 -2.02
N GLU A 100 -6.92 -6.44 -1.72
CA GLU A 100 -5.83 -6.15 -2.65
C GLU A 100 -4.47 -6.25 -1.96
N ASP A 101 -3.40 -6.46 -2.73
CA ASP A 101 -2.05 -6.66 -2.18
C ASP A 101 -1.38 -5.31 -1.86
N THR A 102 -1.84 -4.24 -2.51
CA THR A 102 -1.30 -2.88 -2.35
C THR A 102 -2.39 -1.85 -2.04
N PRO A 103 -2.05 -0.74 -1.35
CA PRO A 103 -3.02 0.31 -1.07
C PRO A 103 -3.53 0.99 -2.35
N GLY A 104 -2.68 1.15 -3.37
CA GLY A 104 -3.07 1.75 -4.64
C GLY A 104 -4.07 0.88 -5.44
N GLU A 105 -3.92 -0.44 -5.42
CA GLU A 105 -4.92 -1.36 -5.98
C GLU A 105 -6.24 -1.28 -5.22
N LEU A 106 -6.18 -1.26 -3.88
CA LEU A 106 -7.38 -1.11 -3.06
C LEU A 106 -8.11 0.19 -3.37
N GLU A 107 -7.38 1.32 -3.45
CA GLU A 107 -7.96 2.62 -3.79
C GLU A 107 -8.63 2.63 -5.16
N ARG A 108 -7.99 2.07 -6.19
CA ARG A 108 -8.60 1.94 -7.52
C ARG A 108 -9.92 1.18 -7.46
N ARG A 109 -10.00 0.10 -6.68
CA ARG A 109 -11.23 -0.67 -6.52
C ARG A 109 -12.28 0.00 -5.64
N MET A 110 -11.89 0.83 -4.68
CA MET A 110 -12.84 1.64 -3.92
C MET A 110 -13.44 2.77 -4.78
N LEU A 111 -12.66 3.32 -5.71
CA LEU A 111 -13.13 4.32 -6.68
C LEU A 111 -14.08 3.73 -7.72
N ALA A 112 -13.78 2.52 -8.21
CA ALA A 112 -14.58 1.80 -9.18
C ALA A 112 -14.90 0.38 -8.67
N PRO A 113 -15.82 0.24 -7.70
CA PRO A 113 -16.17 -1.06 -7.17
C PRO A 113 -16.88 -1.89 -8.24
N GLY A 114 -16.49 -3.16 -8.36
CA GLY A 114 -17.18 -4.11 -9.22
C GLY A 114 -18.62 -4.36 -8.74
N LEU A 115 -19.50 -4.71 -9.68
CA LEU A 115 -20.82 -5.23 -9.34
C LEU A 115 -20.68 -6.61 -8.70
N TRP A 116 -21.56 -6.88 -7.73
CA TRP A 116 -21.60 -8.17 -7.05
C TRP A 116 -21.73 -9.32 -8.07
N GLY A 117 -20.83 -10.32 -8.00
CA GLY A 117 -20.83 -11.50 -8.88
C GLY A 117 -19.89 -11.45 -10.11
N GLN A 118 -19.19 -10.34 -10.36
CA GLN A 118 -18.31 -10.17 -11.54
C GLN A 118 -16.80 -10.32 -11.23
N ARG A 119 -16.41 -11.04 -10.16
CA ARG A 119 -14.99 -11.32 -9.92
C ARG A 119 -14.43 -12.24 -11.01
N THR A 120 -13.69 -11.68 -11.95
CA THR A 120 -12.69 -12.46 -12.69
C THR A 120 -11.68 -13.02 -11.68
N PRO A 121 -11.45 -14.35 -11.64
CA PRO A 121 -10.47 -14.93 -10.74
C PRO A 121 -9.10 -14.31 -11.02
N LYS A 122 -8.45 -13.74 -10.00
CA LYS A 122 -7.05 -13.35 -10.10
C LYS A 122 -6.23 -14.62 -10.37
N PRO A 123 -5.31 -14.62 -11.34
CA PRO A 123 -4.40 -15.75 -11.50
C PRO A 123 -3.61 -15.90 -10.19
N HIS A 124 -3.71 -17.08 -9.58
CA HIS A 124 -2.88 -17.44 -8.45
C HIS A 124 -1.41 -17.28 -8.87
N ARG A 125 -0.68 -16.38 -8.21
CA ARG A 125 0.77 -16.34 -8.33
C ARG A 125 1.31 -17.65 -7.74
N PRO A 126 2.03 -18.49 -8.50
CA PRO A 126 2.60 -19.71 -7.97
C PRO A 126 3.63 -19.40 -6.87
N ALA A 127 3.67 -20.28 -5.87
CA ALA A 127 4.46 -20.18 -4.65
C ALA A 127 5.98 -20.35 -4.85
#